data_AF-A0A7S0RKE0-F1
#
_entry.id   AF-A0A7S0RKE0-F1
#
_cell.length_a   1.000
_cell.length_b   1.000
_cell.length_c   1.000
_cell.angle_alpha   90.00
_cell.angle_beta   90.00
_cell.angle_gamma   90.00
#
_symmetry.space_group_name_H-M   'P 1'
#
loop_
_entity.id
_entity.type
_entity.pdbx_description
1 polymer ?
#
loop_
_entity_poly.entity_id
_entity_poly.type
_entity_poly.pdbx_seq_one_letter_code
_entity_poly.pdbx_strand_id
1 'polypeptide(L)'
;YAGEDVYSSNLFYTYNTSSTKTEVVYYTGAVGIVFCKQDFDAGKPCQKFFFGHDNDITCIAIHPSRRYVCTGQQKNTGPDSVPFVCIWDVDNCNLLQRLDHQEEERSVIAACFSGNMATLDEGRQGG
;
A
#
# COMPACT_ATOMS: atom_id res chain seq x y z
N TYR A 1 20.40 -1.14 -11.45
CA TYR A 1 20.13 -0.69 -10.08
C TYR A 1 20.53 0.78 -10.00
N ALA A 2 19.64 1.64 -10.49
CA ALA A 2 19.73 3.09 -10.29
C ALA A 2 18.65 3.37 -9.25
N GLY A 3 19.05 3.83 -8.06
CA GLY A 3 18.09 4.29 -7.07
C GLY A 3 17.44 5.56 -7.61
N GLU A 4 16.36 5.38 -8.36
CA GLU A 4 15.54 6.47 -8.88
C GLU A 4 14.64 6.99 -7.76
N ASP A 5 14.55 8.31 -7.69
CA ASP A 5 13.87 9.05 -6.65
C ASP A 5 12.43 8.57 -6.43
N VAL A 6 12.09 8.29 -5.18
CA VAL A 6 10.70 8.06 -4.77
C VAL A 6 10.07 9.43 -4.50
N TYR A 7 9.24 9.91 -5.42
CA TYR A 7 8.63 11.25 -5.36
C TYR A 7 7.50 11.40 -4.33
N SER A 8 7.11 10.31 -3.63
CA SER A 8 6.01 10.28 -2.67
C SER A 8 6.45 9.72 -1.31
N SER A 9 5.82 10.13 -0.22
CA SER A 9 6.07 9.50 1.09
C SER A 9 5.87 7.99 0.99
N ASN A 10 6.91 7.22 1.33
CA ASN A 10 6.92 5.76 1.21
C ASN A 10 6.58 5.03 2.52
N LEU A 11 6.24 5.77 3.58
CA LEU A 11 5.99 5.25 4.91
C LEU A 11 4.71 5.84 5.49
N PHE A 12 3.79 4.97 5.89
CA PHE A 12 2.49 5.34 6.46
C PHE A 12 2.18 4.52 7.71
N TYR A 13 1.48 5.13 8.66
CA TYR A 13 0.91 4.41 9.81
C TYR A 13 -0.50 3.94 9.50
N THR A 14 -0.83 2.73 9.96
CA THR A 14 -2.21 2.25 9.98
C THR A 14 -2.95 2.81 11.19
N TYR A 15 -4.28 2.78 11.13
CA TYR A 15 -5.14 3.08 12.28
C TYR A 15 -5.88 1.80 12.63
N ASN A 16 -5.38 1.08 13.63
CA ASN A 16 -6.12 -0.02 14.21
C ASN A 16 -6.93 0.54 15.40
N THR A 17 -8.25 0.37 15.38
CA THR A 17 -9.15 0.78 16.47
C THR A 17 -9.00 -0.08 17.72
N SER A 18 -8.35 -1.25 17.64
CA SER A 18 -7.82 -1.92 18.83
C SER A 18 -6.59 -1.14 19.31
N SER A 19 -6.75 -0.49 20.46
CA SER A 19 -5.86 0.52 21.06
C SER A 19 -4.39 0.11 21.34
N THR A 20 -3.91 -1.00 20.77
CA THR A 20 -2.63 -1.62 21.15
C THR A 20 -1.69 -1.94 19.99
N LYS A 21 -2.12 -1.85 18.72
CA LYS A 21 -1.28 -2.25 17.57
C LYS A 21 -0.83 -1.05 16.72
N THR A 22 0.47 -0.88 16.59
CA THR A 22 1.15 0.10 15.75
C THR A 22 1.72 -0.63 14.54
N GLU A 23 1.07 -0.47 13.39
CA GLU A 23 1.58 -1.01 12.14
C GLU A 23 2.06 0.12 11.22
N VAL A 24 3.18 -0.17 10.55
CA VAL A 24 3.83 0.71 9.59
C VAL A 24 3.78 0.04 8.23
N VAL A 25 3.30 0.74 7.22
CA VAL A 25 3.23 0.28 5.84
C VAL A 25 4.26 1.02 5.01
N TYR A 26 5.06 0.27 4.28
CA TYR A 26 6.05 0.80 3.34
C TYR A 26 6.31 -0.22 2.23
N TYR A 27 7.20 0.07 1.30
CA TYR A 27 7.63 -0.88 0.29
C TYR A 27 9.14 -0.86 0.09
N THR A 28 9.68 -1.91 -0.53
CA THR A 28 11.05 -1.99 -1.01
C THR A 28 11.10 -2.85 -2.27
N GLY A 29 11.72 -2.35 -3.34
CA GLY A 29 11.66 -2.98 -4.67
C GLY A 29 10.21 -3.29 -5.08
N ALA A 30 9.93 -4.54 -5.43
CA ALA A 30 8.61 -5.03 -5.81
C ALA A 30 7.71 -5.50 -4.63
N VAL A 31 8.10 -5.24 -3.37
CA VAL A 31 7.43 -5.84 -2.19
C VAL A 31 6.78 -4.77 -1.30
N GLY A 32 5.48 -4.92 -1.07
CA GLY A 32 4.76 -4.16 -0.03
C GLY A 32 4.94 -4.81 1.34
N ILE A 33 5.17 -4.02 2.38
CA ILE A 33 5.46 -4.51 3.74
C ILE A 33 4.53 -3.86 4.75
N VAL A 34 3.97 -4.68 5.64
CA VAL A 34 3.28 -4.24 6.86
C VAL A 34 4.09 -4.72 8.05
N PHE A 35 4.68 -3.78 8.80
CA PHE A 35 5.47 -4.05 10.00
C PHE A 35 4.66 -3.75 11.26
N CYS A 36 4.64 -4.65 12.24
CA CYS A 36 4.01 -4.44 13.54
C CYS A 36 5.07 -4.32 14.65
N LYS A 37 5.10 -3.18 15.34
CA LYS A 37 6.07 -2.93 16.41
C LYS A 37 5.85 -3.84 17.62
N GLN A 38 4.61 -4.10 18.00
CA GLN A 38 4.30 -4.92 19.18
C GLN A 38 4.65 -6.39 18.95
N ASP A 39 4.44 -6.90 17.74
CA ASP A 39 4.87 -8.27 17.41
C ASP A 39 6.40 -8.38 17.43
N PHE A 40 7.10 -7.34 16.97
CA PHE A 40 8.57 -7.26 17.06
C PHE A 40 9.05 -7.27 18.52
N ASP A 41 8.46 -6.44 19.38
CA ASP A 41 8.81 -6.36 20.81
C ASP A 41 8.52 -7.67 21.55
N ALA A 42 7.50 -8.41 21.11
CA ALA A 42 7.14 -9.72 21.66
C ALA A 42 7.96 -10.88 21.07
N GLY A 43 8.91 -10.62 20.16
CA GLY A 43 9.71 -11.66 19.49
C GLY A 43 8.90 -12.56 18.56
N LYS A 44 7.77 -12.07 18.03
CA LYS A 44 6.87 -12.76 17.10
C LYS A 44 7.15 -12.35 15.65
N PRO A 45 6.65 -13.10 14.67
CA PRO A 45 6.62 -12.64 13.28
C PRO A 45 5.96 -11.26 13.19
N CYS A 46 6.72 -10.26 12.74
CA CYS A 46 6.34 -8.85 12.81
C CYS A 46 6.24 -8.16 11.44
N GLN A 47 6.43 -8.90 10.35
CA GLN A 47 6.29 -8.40 8.99
C GLN A 47 5.34 -9.28 8.19
N LYS A 48 4.45 -8.65 7.44
CA LYS A 48 3.64 -9.28 6.40
C LYS A 48 4.04 -8.69 5.06
N PHE A 49 4.00 -9.51 4.01
CA PHE A 49 4.51 -9.16 2.69
C PHE A 49 3.41 -9.28 1.65
N PHE A 50 3.34 -8.29 0.77
CA PHE A 50 2.50 -8.28 -0.42
C PHE A 50 3.39 -8.45 -1.67
N PHE A 51 3.17 -9.53 -2.41
CA PHE A 51 3.94 -9.93 -3.61
C PHE A 51 3.09 -9.84 -4.90
N GLY A 52 2.38 -8.73 -5.09
CA GLY A 52 1.53 -8.54 -6.28
C GLY A 52 2.22 -7.87 -7.48
N HIS A 53 3.41 -7.31 -7.29
CA HIS A 53 4.15 -6.57 -8.32
C HIS A 53 5.27 -7.43 -8.90
N ASP A 54 5.53 -7.28 -10.19
CA ASP A 54 6.58 -7.98 -10.94
C ASP A 54 7.77 -7.08 -11.29
N ASN A 55 7.71 -5.80 -10.90
CA ASN A 55 8.77 -4.82 -11.04
C ASN A 55 8.73 -3.81 -9.86
N ASP A 56 9.66 -2.86 -9.86
CA ASP A 56 9.81 -1.90 -8.77
C ASP A 56 8.54 -1.08 -8.51
N ILE A 57 8.09 -1.08 -7.26
CA ILE A 57 7.02 -0.20 -6.78
C ILE A 57 7.57 1.23 -6.78
N THR A 58 6.81 2.14 -7.38
CA THR A 58 7.21 3.53 -7.62
C THR A 58 6.37 4.52 -6.83
N CYS A 59 5.20 4.11 -6.34
CA CYS A 59 4.39 4.93 -5.44
C CYS A 59 3.53 4.08 -4.49
N ILE A 60 3.17 4.67 -3.35
CA ILE A 60 2.24 4.08 -2.38
C ILE A 60 1.27 5.14 -1.84
N ALA A 61 0.02 4.74 -1.65
CA ALA A 61 -1.02 5.54 -1.00
C ALA A 61 -1.85 4.68 -0.05
N ILE A 62 -2.28 5.26 1.07
CA ILE A 62 -3.14 4.59 2.04
C ILE A 62 -4.54 5.22 2.02
N HIS A 63 -5.58 4.38 2.02
CA HIS A 63 -6.96 4.85 2.10
C HIS A 63 -7.21 5.53 3.46
N PRO A 64 -8.11 6.53 3.56
CA PRO A 64 -8.42 7.20 4.83
C PRO A 64 -8.82 6.27 5.98
N SER A 65 -9.47 5.14 5.68
CA SER A 65 -9.79 4.10 6.69
C SER A 65 -8.56 3.36 7.22
N ARG A 66 -7.38 3.56 6.62
CA ARG A 66 -6.10 2.91 6.93
C ARG A 66 -6.06 1.39 6.78
N ARG A 67 -7.08 0.79 6.15
CA ARG A 67 -7.17 -0.66 5.91
C ARG A 67 -6.75 -1.11 4.52
N TYR A 68 -6.71 -0.17 3.56
CA TYR A 68 -6.41 -0.45 2.16
C TYR A 68 -5.21 0.35 1.72
N VAL A 69 -4.37 -0.30 0.91
CA VAL A 69 -3.16 0.28 0.34
C VAL A 69 -3.25 0.19 -1.16
N CYS A 70 -2.81 1.23 -1.83
CA CYS A 70 -2.64 1.33 -3.26
C CYS A 70 -1.16 1.45 -3.56
N THR A 71 -0.61 0.56 -4.39
CA THR A 71 0.78 0.60 -4.85
C THR A 71 0.83 0.56 -6.37
N GLY A 72 1.63 1.44 -6.96
CA GLY A 72 1.88 1.48 -8.40
C GLY A 72 3.31 1.07 -8.71
N GLN A 73 3.55 0.55 -9.92
CA GLN A 73 4.88 0.08 -10.32
C GLN A 73 5.33 0.58 -11.69
N GLN A 74 6.62 0.35 -11.97
CA GLN A 74 7.23 0.54 -13.28
C GLN A 74 6.84 -0.57 -14.26
N LYS A 75 6.69 -0.23 -15.55
CA LYS A 75 6.51 -1.18 -16.64
C LYS A 75 7.70 -2.15 -16.72
N ASN A 76 7.43 -3.44 -16.82
CA ASN A 76 8.44 -4.49 -16.96
C ASN A 76 9.09 -4.47 -18.37
N THR A 77 10.16 -5.24 -18.60
CA THR A 77 10.77 -5.39 -19.92
C THR A 77 10.05 -6.47 -20.71
N GLY A 78 8.95 -6.12 -21.38
CA GLY A 78 8.21 -7.03 -22.27
C GLY A 78 7.33 -6.28 -23.26
N PRO A 79 7.11 -6.82 -24.48
CA PRO A 79 6.32 -6.16 -25.51
C PRO A 79 4.89 -5.87 -25.04
N ASP A 80 4.27 -6.81 -24.33
CA ASP A 80 2.89 -6.73 -23.83
C ASP A 80 2.82 -6.31 -22.35
N SER A 81 3.94 -5.84 -21.78
CA SER A 81 3.94 -5.39 -20.39
C SER A 81 3.34 -4.00 -20.26
N VAL A 82 2.57 -3.79 -19.21
CA VAL A 82 2.00 -2.48 -18.86
C VAL A 82 2.30 -2.20 -17.39
N PRO A 83 2.54 -0.93 -17.01
CA PRO A 83 2.56 -0.58 -15.60
C PRO A 83 1.16 -0.76 -15.03
N PHE A 84 1.06 -1.06 -13.73
CA PHE A 84 -0.23 -1.26 -13.10
C PHE A 84 -0.23 -0.84 -11.65
N VAL A 85 -1.45 -0.71 -11.12
CA VAL A 85 -1.74 -0.45 -9.73
C VAL A 85 -2.33 -1.70 -9.07
N CYS A 86 -1.88 -2.00 -7.86
CA CYS A 86 -2.50 -2.98 -6.98
C CYS A 86 -3.16 -2.28 -5.79
N ILE A 87 -4.40 -2.65 -5.51
CA ILE A 87 -5.11 -2.32 -4.27
C ILE A 87 -5.15 -3.60 -3.42
N TRP A 88 -4.72 -3.51 -2.17
CA TRP A 88 -4.60 -4.67 -1.28
C TRP A 88 -4.96 -4.32 0.17
N ASP A 89 -5.33 -5.34 0.97
CA ASP A 89 -5.69 -5.15 2.38
C ASP A 89 -4.48 -5.29 3.31
N VAL A 90 -4.41 -4.44 4.33
CA VAL A 90 -3.31 -4.43 5.32
C VAL A 90 -3.34 -5.69 6.19
N ASP A 91 -4.52 -6.27 6.44
CA ASP A 91 -4.72 -7.34 7.42
C ASP A 91 -4.05 -8.64 6.97
N ASN A 92 -4.27 -9.03 5.71
CA ASN A 92 -3.82 -10.30 5.14
C ASN A 92 -2.84 -10.13 3.97
N CYS A 93 -2.63 -8.90 3.48
CA CYS A 93 -1.84 -8.64 2.28
C CYS A 93 -2.38 -9.37 1.05
N ASN A 94 -3.72 -9.43 0.88
CA ASN A 94 -4.33 -9.98 -0.32
C ASN A 94 -4.58 -8.88 -1.35
N LEU A 95 -4.38 -9.23 -2.63
CA LEU A 95 -4.78 -8.39 -3.75
C LEU A 95 -6.31 -8.32 -3.80
N LEU A 96 -6.85 -7.09 -3.78
CA LEU A 96 -8.27 -6.80 -3.93
C LEU A 96 -8.61 -6.39 -5.36
N GLN A 97 -7.77 -5.56 -5.97
CA GLN A 97 -7.97 -5.07 -7.33
C GLN A 97 -6.63 -4.79 -8.01
N ARG A 98 -6.56 -5.14 -9.29
CA ARG A 98 -5.48 -4.70 -10.19
C ARG A 98 -6.06 -3.76 -11.25
N LEU A 99 -5.37 -2.66 -11.52
CA LEU A 99 -5.74 -1.68 -12.53
C LEU A 99 -4.56 -1.53 -13.50
N ASP A 100 -4.72 -2.09 -14.70
CA ASP A 100 -3.74 -1.98 -15.77
C ASP A 100 -3.84 -0.63 -16.46
N HIS A 101 -2.69 -0.06 -16.79
CA HIS A 101 -2.58 1.15 -17.60
C HIS A 101 -2.38 0.82 -19.08
N GLN A 102 -2.33 1.85 -19.93
CA GLN A 102 -2.14 1.70 -21.38
C GLN A 102 -0.70 1.27 -21.72
N GLU A 103 -0.52 0.70 -22.90
CA GLU A 103 0.77 0.14 -23.36
C GLU A 103 1.88 1.19 -23.51
N GLU A 104 1.53 2.43 -23.82
CA GLU A 104 2.48 3.53 -24.01
C GLU A 104 3.04 4.08 -22.69
N GLU A 105 2.40 3.76 -21.55
CA GLU A 105 2.82 4.23 -20.26
C GLU A 105 4.01 3.46 -19.71
N ARG A 106 4.85 4.14 -18.93
CA ARG A 106 6.13 3.59 -18.44
C ARG A 106 6.15 3.26 -16.95
N SER A 107 5.34 3.95 -16.16
CA SER A 107 5.32 3.80 -14.71
C SER A 107 4.13 4.54 -14.09
N VAL A 108 3.63 4.03 -12.97
CA VAL A 108 2.71 4.75 -12.10
C VAL A 108 3.51 5.45 -10.99
N ILE A 109 3.69 6.76 -11.08
CA ILE A 109 4.56 7.53 -10.16
C ILE A 109 3.81 8.16 -8.98
N ALA A 110 2.48 8.19 -9.03
CA ALA A 110 1.66 8.79 -7.99
C ALA A 110 0.27 8.14 -7.96
N ALA A 111 -0.27 7.99 -6.76
CA ALA A 111 -1.64 7.58 -6.52
C ALA A 111 -2.17 8.28 -5.26
N CYS A 112 -3.48 8.47 -5.18
CA CYS A 112 -4.14 8.93 -3.97
C CYS A 112 -5.56 8.37 -3.89
N PHE A 113 -6.08 8.24 -2.67
CA PHE A 113 -7.49 7.97 -2.45
C PHE A 113 -8.23 9.28 -2.25
N SER A 114 -9.42 9.39 -2.83
CA SER A 114 -10.33 10.50 -2.54
C SER A 114 -10.72 10.47 -1.05
N GLY A 115 -10.58 11.60 -0.36
CA GLY A 115 -11.03 11.73 1.02
C GLY A 115 -12.54 11.93 1.08
N ASN A 116 -13.31 10.87 1.32
CA ASN A 116 -14.69 11.02 1.75
C ASN A 116 -14.73 10.81 3.28
N MET A 117 -14.88 11.90 4.03
CA MET A 117 -14.97 11.91 5.50
C MET A 117 -16.29 11.33 6.04
N ALA A 118 -17.19 10.87 5.17
CA ALA A 118 -18.57 10.52 5.52
C ALA A 118 -18.73 9.28 6.43
N THR A 119 -17.69 8.49 6.67
CA THR A 119 -17.80 7.25 7.47
C THR A 119 -17.28 7.37 8.90
N LEU A 120 -16.87 8.56 9.35
CA LEU A 120 -16.41 8.78 10.74
C LEU A 120 -17.48 9.34 11.68
N ASP A 121 -18.66 9.72 11.19
CA ASP A 121 -19.69 10.40 12.00
C ASP A 121 -20.94 9.54 12.33
N GLU A 122 -21.05 8.30 11.83
CA GLU A 122 -22.17 7.40 12.20
C GLU A 122 -22.00 6.72 13.58
N GLY A 123 -20.98 7.10 14.35
CA GLY A 123 -20.70 6.51 15.68
C GLY A 123 -21.01 7.43 16.88
N ARG A 124 -21.45 8.68 16.66
CA ARG A 124 -21.62 9.66 17.75
C ARG A 124 -23.00 10.32 17.75
N GLN A 125 -24.06 9.51 17.73
CA GLN A 125 -25.35 9.90 18.31
C GLN A 125 -25.99 8.71 19.02
N GLY A 126 -26.16 8.81 20.34
CA GLY A 126 -27.06 7.94 21.09
C GLY A 126 -26.71 7.76 22.57
N GLY A 127 -27.34 8.58 23.43
CA GLY A 127 -27.75 8.23 24.80
C GLY A 127 -26.74 8.36 25.91
#